data_AF-A0A0C3PGX6-F1
#
_entry.id   AF-A0A0C3PGX6-F1
#
_cell.length_a   1.000
_cell.length_b   1.000
_cell.length_c   1.000
_cell.angle_alpha   90.00
_cell.angle_beta   90.00
_cell.angle_gamma   90.00
#
_symmetry.space_group_name_H-M   'P 1'
#
loop_
_entity.id
_entity.type
_entity.pdbx_description
1 polymer ?
#
loop_
_entity_poly.entity_id
_entity_poly.type
_entity_poly.pdbx_seq_one_letter_code
_entity_poly.pdbx_strand_id
1 'polypeptide(L)'
;MFFVVQQYVMQLSSVRPEALSKANRKVIIVGCGSYEVIAAYKETTSCPFSIYADPKRELYHALGMTIETLAVTPANEKRRSYLQKGFLGNILSSIWSGPLKNPSLIGKQGKISQLGGEFVFDSDITCTFAYRMKHTEDHTEVSELMQAAGVEYP
;
A
#
# COMPACT_ATOMS: atom_id res chain seq x y z
N MET A 1 -5.42 -0.59 -9.88
CA MET A 1 -4.41 -0.51 -8.82
C MET A 1 -3.30 -1.50 -9.16
N PHE A 2 -2.03 -1.16 -8.90
CA PHE A 2 -0.87 -2.00 -9.25
C PHE A 2 -0.80 -3.26 -8.37
N PHE A 3 -0.47 -4.41 -8.95
CA PHE A 3 -0.52 -5.74 -8.29
C PHE A 3 0.30 -5.82 -7.00
N VAL A 4 1.45 -5.14 -6.96
CA VAL A 4 2.38 -5.16 -5.82
C VAL A 4 1.76 -4.54 -4.57
N VAL A 5 1.10 -3.39 -4.71
CA VAL A 5 0.40 -2.71 -3.61
C VAL A 5 -0.76 -3.57 -3.10
N GLN A 6 -1.44 -4.29 -4.00
CA GLN A 6 -2.52 -5.19 -3.61
C GLN A 6 -2.03 -6.32 -2.69
N GLN A 7 -0.90 -6.96 -3.01
CA GLN A 7 -0.30 -7.99 -2.15
C GLN A 7 0.10 -7.43 -0.79
N TYR A 8 0.71 -6.24 -0.78
CA TYR A 8 1.08 -5.57 0.45
C TYR A 8 -0.15 -5.29 1.34
N VAL A 9 -1.22 -4.74 0.77
CA VAL A 9 -2.47 -4.49 1.51
C VAL A 9 -3.11 -5.79 1.99
N MET A 10 -3.09 -6.86 1.20
CA MET A 10 -3.59 -8.18 1.64
C MET A 10 -2.81 -8.70 2.86
N GLN A 11 -1.49 -8.53 2.90
CA GLN A 11 -0.72 -8.88 4.10
C GLN A 11 -1.03 -7.94 5.26
N LEU A 12 -1.15 -6.64 5.02
CA LEU A 12 -1.53 -5.66 6.04
C LEU A 12 -2.89 -6.00 6.66
N SER A 13 -3.85 -6.51 5.86
CA SER A 13 -5.17 -6.98 6.32
C SER A 13 -5.09 -8.12 7.35
N SER A 14 -3.94 -8.80 7.48
CA SER A 14 -3.73 -9.84 8.50
C SER A 14 -3.41 -9.27 9.89
N VAL A 15 -3.12 -7.96 10.00
CA VAL A 15 -2.88 -7.30 11.28
C VAL A 15 -4.15 -7.36 12.13
N ARG A 16 -3.99 -7.90 13.34
CA ARG A 16 -5.09 -8.17 14.26
C ARG A 16 -5.68 -6.87 14.82
N PRO A 17 -7.00 -6.62 14.68
CA PRO A 17 -7.65 -5.42 15.21
C PRO A 17 -7.45 -5.22 16.73
N GLU A 18 -7.39 -6.31 17.50
CA GLU A 18 -7.14 -6.24 18.94
C GLU A 18 -5.71 -5.80 19.27
N ALA A 19 -4.72 -6.12 18.44
CA ALA A 19 -3.35 -5.66 18.63
C ALA A 19 -3.24 -4.14 18.38
N LEU A 20 -3.92 -3.64 17.35
CA LEU A 20 -4.03 -2.21 17.07
C LEU A 20 -4.74 -1.46 18.21
N SER A 21 -5.85 -2.01 18.70
CA SER A 21 -6.61 -1.42 19.81
C SER A 21 -5.78 -1.35 21.10
N LYS A 22 -5.08 -2.44 21.47
CA LYS A 22 -4.17 -2.47 22.62
C LYS A 22 -3.05 -1.45 22.53
N ALA A 23 -2.52 -1.21 21.33
CA ALA A 23 -1.48 -0.23 21.07
C ALA A 23 -2.03 1.22 20.90
N ASN A 24 -3.35 1.42 20.99
CA ASN A 24 -4.01 2.69 20.67
C ASN A 24 -3.63 3.21 19.26
N ARG A 25 -3.54 2.30 18.28
CA ARG A 25 -3.18 2.60 16.89
C ARG A 25 -4.36 2.38 15.95
N LYS A 26 -4.32 3.09 14.81
CA LYS A 26 -5.24 2.90 13.68
C LYS A 26 -4.40 2.81 12.40
N VAL A 27 -4.79 1.90 11.51
CA VAL A 27 -4.22 1.82 10.16
C VAL A 27 -5.13 2.58 9.21
N ILE A 28 -4.54 3.45 8.39
CA ILE A 28 -5.20 4.15 7.29
C ILE A 28 -4.39 3.90 6.02
N ILE A 29 -5.08 3.74 4.89
CA ILE A 29 -4.46 3.58 3.58
C ILE A 29 -4.89 4.76 2.71
N VAL A 30 -3.95 5.42 2.04
CA VAL A 30 -4.26 6.52 1.11
C VAL A 30 -3.74 6.18 -0.27
N GLY A 31 -4.63 6.08 -1.25
CA GLY A 31 -4.29 5.79 -2.65
C GLY A 31 -4.38 7.04 -3.53
N CYS A 32 -3.57 7.11 -4.59
CA CYS A 32 -3.64 8.17 -5.60
C CYS A 32 -4.72 7.94 -6.68
N GLY A 33 -5.52 6.88 -6.56
CA GLY A 33 -6.67 6.60 -7.42
C GLY A 33 -7.91 7.38 -7.00
N SER A 34 -8.94 7.32 -7.83
CA SER A 34 -10.24 7.95 -7.55
C SER A 34 -11.01 7.23 -6.44
N TYR A 35 -11.85 7.94 -5.69
CA TYR A 35 -12.59 7.33 -4.57
C TYR A 35 -13.52 6.18 -5.01
N GLU A 36 -14.01 6.20 -6.26
CA GLU A 36 -14.89 5.18 -6.80
C GLU A 36 -14.25 3.78 -6.88
N VAL A 37 -12.92 3.69 -6.88
CA VAL A 37 -12.24 2.38 -6.89
C VAL A 37 -12.12 1.76 -5.49
N ILE A 38 -12.39 2.52 -4.42
CA ILE A 38 -12.13 2.09 -3.04
C ILE A 38 -12.98 0.87 -2.67
N ALA A 39 -14.27 0.87 -2.98
CA ALA A 39 -15.17 -0.22 -2.62
C ALA A 39 -14.71 -1.57 -3.22
N ALA A 40 -14.47 -1.58 -4.54
CA ALA A 40 -13.95 -2.76 -5.24
C ALA A 40 -12.57 -3.19 -4.72
N TYR A 41 -11.72 -2.23 -4.33
CA TYR A 41 -10.40 -2.53 -3.79
C TYR A 41 -10.47 -3.16 -2.39
N LYS A 42 -11.34 -2.67 -1.51
CA LYS A 42 -11.59 -3.27 -0.18
C LYS A 42 -12.09 -4.70 -0.32
N GLU A 43 -13.03 -4.95 -1.23
CA GLU A 43 -13.54 -6.30 -1.53
C GLU A 43 -12.40 -7.23 -1.98
N THR A 44 -11.62 -6.79 -2.98
CA THR A 44 -10.53 -7.57 -3.56
C THR A 44 -9.44 -7.93 -2.55
N THR A 45 -9.13 -7.02 -1.62
CA THR A 45 -8.06 -7.19 -0.63
C THR A 45 -8.55 -7.70 0.72
N SER A 46 -9.87 -7.85 0.88
CA SER A 46 -10.50 -8.09 2.19
C SER A 46 -10.01 -7.12 3.27
N CYS A 47 -9.73 -5.86 2.88
CA CYS A 47 -9.11 -4.88 3.75
C CYS A 47 -10.10 -4.35 4.80
N PRO A 48 -9.83 -4.52 6.11
CA PRO A 48 -10.71 -4.02 7.17
C PRO A 48 -10.53 -2.53 7.43
N PHE A 49 -9.42 -1.94 6.97
CA PHE A 49 -9.02 -0.58 7.32
C PHE A 49 -9.76 0.50 6.50
N SER A 50 -9.64 1.75 6.97
CA SER A 50 -10.10 2.92 6.22
C SER A 50 -9.17 3.17 5.04
N ILE A 51 -9.76 3.39 3.87
CA ILE A 51 -9.04 3.74 2.65
C ILE A 51 -9.55 5.10 2.18
N TYR A 52 -8.63 6.02 1.86
CA TYR A 52 -8.90 7.36 1.35
C TYR A 52 -8.26 7.55 -0.02
N ALA A 53 -8.80 8.50 -0.78
CA ALA A 53 -8.28 8.89 -2.08
C ALA A 53 -7.58 10.26 -1.98
N ASP A 54 -6.39 10.35 -2.54
CA ASP A 54 -5.68 11.60 -2.81
C ASP A 54 -5.29 11.67 -4.31
N PRO A 55 -6.27 11.91 -5.22
CA PRO A 55 -6.00 11.91 -6.66
C PRO A 55 -5.04 13.02 -7.11
N LYS A 56 -4.98 14.12 -6.34
CA LYS A 56 -4.07 15.24 -6.59
C LYS A 56 -2.65 14.97 -6.07
N ARG A 57 -2.48 13.96 -5.22
CA ARG A 57 -1.21 13.56 -4.61
C ARG A 57 -0.61 14.64 -3.70
N GLU A 58 -1.44 15.54 -3.19
CA GLU A 58 -1.00 16.63 -2.31
C GLU A 58 -0.39 16.08 -1.01
N LEU A 59 -0.98 15.02 -0.44
CA LEU A 59 -0.43 14.34 0.73
C LEU A 59 0.87 13.63 0.39
N TYR A 60 0.94 12.98 -0.77
CA TYR A 60 2.17 12.31 -1.22
C TYR A 60 3.33 13.30 -1.30
N HIS A 61 3.11 14.45 -1.93
CA HIS A 61 4.10 15.52 -2.01
C HIS A 61 4.46 16.10 -0.65
N ALA A 62 3.47 16.38 0.22
CA ALA A 62 3.70 16.87 1.57
C ALA A 62 4.53 15.90 2.43
N LEU A 63 4.33 14.59 2.24
CA LEU A 63 5.09 13.55 2.90
C LEU A 63 6.41 13.21 2.19
N GLY A 64 6.80 13.93 1.13
CA GLY A 64 8.07 13.73 0.42
C GLY A 64 8.11 12.50 -0.49
N MET A 65 6.97 11.91 -0.84
CA MET A 65 6.84 10.81 -1.81
C MET A 65 6.75 11.37 -3.24
N THR A 66 7.89 11.84 -3.76
CA THR A 66 7.99 12.57 -5.04
C THR A 66 8.47 11.72 -6.22
N ILE A 67 8.86 10.48 -5.97
CA ILE A 67 9.42 9.59 -6.99
C ILE A 67 8.31 8.96 -7.81
N GLU A 68 8.50 8.97 -9.13
CA GLU A 68 7.65 8.26 -10.08
C GLU A 68 8.50 7.31 -10.92
N THR A 69 8.27 6.01 -10.79
CA THR A 69 9.02 5.00 -11.54
C THR A 69 8.23 3.70 -11.62
N LEU A 70 8.57 2.85 -12.59
CA LEU A 70 8.11 1.47 -12.68
C LEU A 70 9.25 0.48 -12.39
N ALA A 71 10.37 0.97 -11.86
CA ALA A 71 11.47 0.12 -11.42
C ALA A 71 10.97 -0.93 -10.40
N VAL A 72 11.53 -2.12 -10.50
CA VAL A 72 11.30 -3.25 -9.59
C VAL A 72 12.53 -3.43 -8.68
N THR A 73 12.49 -4.42 -7.79
CA THR A 73 13.63 -4.74 -6.90
C THR A 73 14.92 -4.93 -7.71
N PRO A 74 15.99 -4.17 -7.42
CA PRO A 74 17.30 -4.34 -8.04
C PRO A 74 17.86 -5.76 -7.82
N ALA A 75 18.67 -6.25 -8.76
CA ALA A 75 19.23 -7.61 -8.69
C ALA A 75 20.12 -7.86 -7.46
N ASN A 76 20.70 -6.80 -6.89
CA ASN A 76 21.55 -6.83 -5.70
C ASN A 76 20.78 -6.61 -4.38
N GLU A 77 19.45 -6.50 -4.44
CA GLU A 77 18.60 -6.28 -3.28
C GLU A 77 17.70 -7.50 -3.02
N LYS A 78 17.51 -7.83 -1.73
CA LYS A 78 16.61 -8.92 -1.34
C LYS A 78 15.16 -8.47 -1.55
N ARG A 79 14.41 -9.23 -2.34
CA ARG A 79 12.97 -9.01 -2.50
C ARG A 79 12.23 -9.16 -1.18
N ARG A 80 11.23 -8.30 -0.99
CA ARG A 80 10.35 -8.27 0.19
C ARG A 80 9.50 -9.54 0.30
N SER A 81 9.21 -9.96 1.53
CA SER A 81 8.55 -11.23 1.82
C SER A 81 7.10 -11.27 1.36
N TYR A 82 6.43 -10.11 1.31
CA TYR A 82 5.05 -9.96 0.84
C TYR A 82 4.88 -10.28 -0.64
N LEU A 83 5.97 -10.30 -1.41
CA LEU A 83 5.96 -10.67 -2.82
C LEU A 83 5.93 -12.20 -2.94
N GLN A 84 4.76 -12.78 -3.21
CA GLN A 84 4.64 -14.23 -3.35
C GLN A 84 5.53 -14.81 -4.47
N LYS A 85 6.27 -15.88 -4.14
CA LYS A 85 7.16 -16.60 -5.08
C LYS A 85 6.30 -17.35 -6.11
N GLY A 86 6.45 -17.03 -7.40
CA GLY A 86 5.79 -17.74 -8.52
C GLY A 86 4.85 -16.90 -9.39
N PHE A 87 4.51 -15.67 -8.98
CA PHE A 87 3.57 -14.81 -9.71
C PHE A 87 4.22 -13.83 -10.71
N LEU A 88 5.50 -14.06 -11.05
CA LEU A 88 6.32 -13.13 -11.85
C LEU A 88 5.84 -12.94 -13.30
N GLY A 89 5.06 -13.85 -13.85
CA GLY A 89 4.45 -13.68 -15.18
C GLY A 89 3.26 -12.70 -15.22
N ASN A 90 2.69 -12.31 -14.06
CA ASN A 90 1.34 -11.75 -13.96
C ASN A 90 1.24 -10.30 -13.43
N ILE A 91 2.36 -9.61 -13.19
CA ILE A 91 2.35 -8.24 -12.65
C ILE A 91 1.67 -7.26 -13.63
N LEU A 92 1.89 -7.44 -14.94
CA LEU A 92 1.21 -6.65 -15.98
C LEU A 92 -0.18 -7.19 -16.34
N SER A 93 -0.41 -8.51 -16.26
CA SER A 93 -1.71 -9.10 -16.62
C SER A 93 -2.83 -8.74 -15.62
N SER A 94 -2.49 -8.58 -14.33
CA SER A 94 -3.44 -8.23 -13.27
C SER A 94 -4.01 -6.80 -13.39
N ILE A 95 -3.26 -5.89 -14.01
CA ILE A 95 -3.74 -4.55 -14.37
C ILE A 95 -4.93 -4.65 -15.34
N TRP A 96 -4.93 -5.68 -16.19
CA TRP A 96 -5.93 -5.87 -17.24
C TRP A 96 -7.14 -6.69 -16.81
N SER A 97 -7.05 -7.51 -15.75
CA SER A 97 -8.15 -8.39 -15.31
C SER A 97 -9.20 -7.70 -14.42
N GLY A 98 -8.80 -6.68 -13.66
CA GLY A 98 -9.73 -5.90 -12.81
C GLY A 98 -10.74 -5.04 -13.57
N PRO A 99 -10.34 -4.32 -14.65
CA PRO A 99 -11.26 -3.51 -15.45
C PRO A 99 -12.34 -4.30 -16.19
N LEU A 100 -12.11 -5.60 -16.45
CA LEU A 100 -13.08 -6.49 -17.09
C LEU A 100 -14.33 -6.74 -16.22
N LYS A 101 -14.23 -6.61 -14.89
CA LYS A 101 -15.37 -6.78 -13.97
C LYS A 101 -16.16 -5.49 -13.73
N ASN A 102 -15.53 -4.33 -13.88
CA ASN A 102 -16.14 -3.02 -13.67
C ASN A 102 -15.62 -1.99 -14.69
N PRO A 103 -16.20 -1.93 -15.90
CA PRO A 103 -15.77 -1.01 -16.95
C PRO A 103 -15.80 0.47 -16.53
N SER A 104 -16.70 0.84 -15.62
CA SER A 104 -16.83 2.19 -15.06
C SER A 104 -15.62 2.65 -14.24
N LEU A 105 -14.70 1.74 -13.89
CA LEU A 105 -13.49 2.01 -13.12
C LEU A 105 -12.23 2.11 -14.01
N ILE A 106 -12.35 1.93 -15.32
CA ILE A 106 -11.25 2.10 -16.27
C ILE A 106 -10.69 3.53 -16.17
N GLY A 107 -9.38 3.65 -15.99
CA GLY A 107 -8.68 4.94 -15.90
C GLY A 107 -8.72 5.59 -14.52
N LYS A 108 -9.48 5.04 -13.56
CA LYS A 108 -9.64 5.60 -12.20
C LYS A 108 -8.59 5.11 -11.19
N GLN A 109 -7.65 4.27 -11.62
CA GLN A 109 -6.66 3.64 -10.76
C GLN A 109 -5.55 4.58 -10.24
N GLY A 110 -5.50 5.83 -10.72
CA GLY A 110 -4.42 6.77 -10.40
C GLY A 110 -3.14 6.50 -11.19
N LYS A 111 -2.09 7.24 -10.86
CA LYS A 111 -0.80 7.17 -11.55
C LYS A 111 -0.01 5.95 -11.09
N ILE A 112 0.07 4.92 -11.92
CA ILE A 112 0.72 3.64 -11.57
C ILE A 112 2.22 3.75 -11.23
N SER A 113 2.90 4.79 -11.72
CA SER A 113 4.31 5.03 -11.44
C SER A 113 4.53 5.75 -10.10
N GLN A 114 3.48 6.27 -9.47
CA GLN A 114 3.61 6.96 -8.18
C GLN A 114 4.08 5.98 -7.11
N LEU A 115 5.24 6.26 -6.50
CA LEU A 115 5.70 5.52 -5.35
C LEU A 115 5.02 5.99 -4.06
N GLY A 116 4.84 5.05 -3.14
CA GLY A 116 4.26 5.28 -1.81
C GLY A 116 5.30 5.18 -0.70
N GLY A 117 4.81 4.83 0.48
CA GLY A 117 5.60 4.69 1.69
C GLY A 117 4.72 4.47 2.92
N GLU A 118 5.38 4.18 4.03
CA GLU A 118 4.78 3.87 5.32
C GLU A 118 5.18 4.91 6.36
N PHE A 119 4.24 5.33 7.19
CA PHE A 119 4.46 6.34 8.20
C PHE A 119 3.76 5.95 9.50
N VAL A 120 4.40 6.25 10.64
CA VAL A 120 3.78 6.17 11.96
C VAL A 120 3.73 7.57 12.54
N PHE A 121 2.53 7.98 12.95
CA PHE A 121 2.29 9.24 13.63
C PHE A 121 1.76 8.97 15.03
N ASP A 122 2.26 9.75 16.00
CA ASP A 122 1.72 9.79 17.35
C ASP A 122 0.51 10.74 17.46
N SER A 123 -0.11 10.79 18.64
CA SER A 123 -1.35 11.54 18.88
C SER A 123 -1.23 13.05 18.67
N ASP A 124 -0.02 13.58 18.74
CA ASP A 124 0.34 14.97 18.47
C ASP A 124 0.71 15.21 16.99
N ILE A 125 0.53 14.20 16.14
CA ILE A 125 0.87 14.21 14.70
C ILE A 125 2.40 14.26 14.48
N THR A 126 3.20 13.93 15.50
CA THR A 126 4.64 13.74 15.32
C THR A 126 4.91 12.46 14.54
N CYS A 127 5.63 12.56 13.43
CA CYS A 127 6.08 11.42 12.64
C CYS A 127 7.26 10.74 13.33
N THR A 128 7.05 9.53 13.86
CA THR A 128 8.07 8.76 14.58
C THR A 128 8.73 7.69 13.72
N PHE A 129 8.12 7.36 12.58
CA PHE A 129 8.68 6.46 11.59
C PHE A 129 8.26 6.92 10.19
N ALA A 130 9.20 6.87 9.25
CA ALA A 130 8.92 7.12 7.83
C ALA A 130 9.78 6.20 6.97
N TYR A 131 9.12 5.47 6.08
CA TYR A 131 9.76 4.71 5.02
C TYR A 131 9.18 5.16 3.69
N ARG A 132 10.04 5.54 2.74
CA ARG A 132 9.64 5.96 1.40
C ARG A 132 10.20 4.95 0.41
N MET A 133 9.34 4.42 -0.43
CA MET A 133 9.72 3.41 -1.41
C MET A 133 10.74 4.00 -2.40
N LYS A 134 11.74 3.20 -2.77
CA LYS A 134 12.74 3.54 -3.82
C LYS A 134 12.39 2.95 -5.18
N HIS A 135 11.57 1.90 -5.20
CA HIS A 135 11.03 1.24 -6.38
C HIS A 135 9.64 0.68 -6.07
N THR A 136 8.91 0.20 -7.08
CA THR A 136 7.50 -0.23 -6.95
C THR A 136 7.27 -1.44 -6.01
N GLU A 137 8.35 -2.11 -5.62
CA GLU A 137 8.41 -3.31 -4.78
C GLU A 137 9.07 -3.06 -3.41
N ASP A 138 9.30 -1.80 -3.05
CA ASP A 138 10.03 -1.42 -1.84
C ASP A 138 9.09 -0.96 -0.71
N HIS A 139 7.99 -1.65 -0.45
CA HIS A 139 7.29 -1.43 0.83
C HIS A 139 8.13 -2.01 1.98
N THR A 140 8.03 -1.45 3.19
CA THR A 140 8.59 -2.12 4.38
C THR A 140 7.99 -3.51 4.55
N GLU A 141 8.63 -4.37 5.34
CA GLU A 141 7.89 -5.54 5.83
C GLU A 141 6.76 -5.09 6.77
N VAL A 142 5.63 -5.81 6.79
CA VAL A 142 4.52 -5.49 7.71
C VAL A 142 4.98 -5.64 9.17
N SER A 143 5.82 -6.63 9.46
CA SER A 143 6.41 -6.82 10.79
C SER A 143 7.27 -5.62 11.23
N GLU A 144 8.08 -5.05 10.32
CA GLU A 144 8.88 -3.85 10.57
C GLU A 144 7.98 -2.64 10.87
N LEU A 145 6.91 -2.45 10.09
CA LEU A 145 5.94 -1.38 10.30
C LEU A 145 5.21 -1.53 11.64
N MET A 146 4.76 -2.73 11.98
CA MET A 146 4.07 -2.99 13.24
C MET A 146 5.00 -2.80 14.43
N GLN A 147 6.26 -3.24 14.33
CA GLN A 147 7.27 -3.00 15.34
C GLN A 147 7.49 -1.49 15.57
N ALA A 148 7.64 -0.71 14.49
CA ALA A 148 7.77 0.74 14.57
C ALA A 148 6.53 1.42 15.18
N ALA A 149 5.34 0.86 14.95
CA ALA A 149 4.09 1.35 15.51
C ALA A 149 3.83 0.91 16.97
N GLY A 150 4.67 0.02 17.53
CA GLY A 150 4.44 -0.59 18.85
C GLY A 150 3.26 -1.57 18.86
N VAL A 151 2.95 -2.18 17.71
CA VAL A 151 1.85 -3.13 17.52
C VAL A 151 2.40 -4.55 17.52
N GLU A 152 1.80 -5.43 18.32
CA GLU A 152 2.14 -6.86 18.33
C GLU A 152 1.80 -7.50 16.96
N TYR A 153 2.79 -8.15 16.34
CA TYR A 153 2.65 -8.84 15.06
C TYR A 153 3.39 -10.19 15.11
N PRO A 154 2.73 -11.29 14.68
CA PRO A 154 3.29 -12.64 14.74
C PRO A 154 4.42 -12.89 13.73
#